data_AF-A0A4Q5XIE6-F1
#
_entry.id   AF-A0A4Q5XIE6-F1
#
_cell.length_a   1.000
_cell.length_b   1.000
_cell.length_c   1.000
_cell.angle_alpha   90.00
_cell.angle_beta   90.00
_cell.angle_gamma   90.00
#
_symmetry.space_group_name_H-M   'P 1'
#
loop_
_entity.id
_entity.type
_entity.pdbx_description
1 polymer ?
#
loop_
_entity_poly.entity_id
_entity_poly.type
_entity_poly.pdbx_seq_one_letter_code
_entity_poly.pdbx_strand_id
1 'polypeptide(L)'
;MARRAARALVLALPVLLGTAAAHAGPTDVVALPAAPAAESATDAGVATLLPHLDQLVSEAVQDLGLTLSLEPRGIREVPGDSSLVKHARDSWVVLPTLERRPRGLRIRITAVRPGTRVLLTRSELSSPEDLDVRVAVMMRDLMQPCSAPAPLERGPGEAPGAVVADASEPRSSGRAVLALNAAVFGGYVGYSIQAASGSSDERLVYPLVALGTGVGLGASMLVADEWDVTVGGAWYLAAGLWWPTSAGLLLAAHHDVPKKDRYVYGVVAGTGGVALAVASMSLTSVTDGDAALAHSGGAIGMGLGGLTQLFIDGKTSHTPIGGMGYGAAIGTVGAGVIATQLDLKASRVLLVDLGATLGALTGAAAGSPLLLVDEEESKPRTRAWLGSIFAGTVLGAGIGWWSTRKADGGASRASLPALPYAFATPEAHGTRMEAGVFGRF
;
A
#
# COMPACT_ATOMS: atom_id res chain seq x y z
N MET A 1 70.01 35.53 51.82
CA MET A 1 69.72 36.35 53.01
C MET A 1 68.71 37.42 52.63
N ALA A 2 67.59 37.49 53.36
CA ALA A 2 66.75 38.67 53.66
C ALA A 2 66.30 39.60 52.50
N ARG A 3 65.12 40.21 52.45
CA ARG A 3 63.88 40.25 53.25
C ARG A 3 62.90 41.07 52.38
N ARG A 4 61.63 40.68 52.39
CA ARG A 4 60.40 41.51 52.35
C ARG A 4 60.46 42.89 51.68
N ALA A 5 59.54 43.11 50.73
CA ALA A 5 58.67 44.28 50.75
C ALA A 5 57.36 43.98 50.01
N ALA A 6 56.27 44.04 50.76
CA ALA A 6 54.89 43.99 50.27
C ALA A 6 54.54 45.29 49.55
N ARG A 7 53.74 45.19 48.48
CA ARG A 7 52.79 46.23 48.09
C ARG A 7 51.58 45.59 47.42
N ALA A 8 50.45 45.75 48.11
CA ALA A 8 49.13 45.42 47.63
C ALA A 8 48.77 46.31 46.44
N LEU A 9 48.29 45.69 45.36
CA LEU A 9 47.55 46.37 44.30
C LEU A 9 46.20 45.65 44.18
N VAL A 10 45.17 46.29 44.73
CA VAL A 10 43.77 45.89 44.58
C VAL A 10 43.36 46.29 43.17
N LEU A 11 43.23 45.32 42.27
CA LEU A 11 42.62 45.48 40.95
C LEU A 11 41.17 45.00 41.05
N ALA A 12 40.25 45.97 41.14
CA ALA A 12 38.83 45.72 41.04
C ALA A 12 38.48 45.40 39.58
N LEU A 13 38.26 44.12 39.29
CA LEU A 13 37.63 43.66 38.05
C LEU A 13 36.10 43.82 38.18
N PRO A 14 35.42 44.51 37.25
CA PRO A 14 33.96 44.41 37.17
C PRO A 14 33.60 43.04 36.57
N VAL A 15 32.98 42.19 37.37
CA VAL A 15 32.28 40.99 36.89
C VAL A 15 31.03 41.46 36.15
N LEU A 16 31.15 41.61 34.84
CA LEU A 16 30.00 41.64 33.93
C LEU A 16 29.45 40.22 33.84
N LEU A 17 28.49 39.89 34.71
CA LEU A 17 27.58 38.75 34.54
C LEU A 17 26.70 39.05 33.32
N GLY A 18 27.25 38.81 32.13
CA GLY A 18 26.45 38.63 30.94
C GLY A 18 25.68 37.32 31.09
N THR A 19 24.35 37.39 31.17
CA THR A 19 23.48 36.24 30.96
C THR A 19 23.71 35.75 29.54
N ALA A 20 24.64 34.81 29.36
CA ALA A 20 24.78 34.08 28.12
C ALA A 20 23.45 33.34 27.90
N ALA A 21 22.64 33.85 26.96
CA ALA A 21 21.49 33.12 26.46
C ALA A 21 22.05 31.85 25.81
N ALA A 22 21.95 30.73 26.51
CA ALA A 22 22.26 29.42 25.98
C ALA A 22 21.46 29.27 24.68
N HIS A 23 22.17 29.21 23.55
CA HIS A 23 21.52 28.97 22.27
C HIS A 23 20.94 27.56 22.32
N ALA A 24 19.63 27.46 22.13
CA ALA A 24 18.95 26.18 22.10
C ALA A 24 19.58 25.30 21.01
N GLY A 25 20.02 24.10 21.41
CA GLY A 25 20.56 23.12 20.50
C GLY A 25 19.47 22.44 19.68
N PRO A 26 19.81 21.78 18.56
CA PRO A 26 18.84 21.04 17.74
C PRO A 26 18.16 19.87 18.47
N THR A 27 18.65 19.51 19.66
CA THR A 27 18.13 18.48 20.56
C THR A 27 17.20 19.04 21.65
N ASP A 28 17.00 20.35 21.69
CA ASP A 28 16.18 20.98 22.72
C ASP A 28 14.71 20.99 22.30
N VAL A 29 13.85 20.54 23.21
CA VAL A 29 12.40 20.44 23.04
C VAL A 29 11.73 21.30 24.10
N VAL A 30 10.84 22.17 23.64
CA VAL A 30 9.91 22.90 24.48
C VAL A 30 8.57 22.18 24.45
N ALA A 31 8.16 21.57 25.56
CA ALA A 31 6.81 21.02 25.67
C ALA A 31 5.88 22.09 26.23
N LEU A 32 4.85 22.42 25.45
CA LEU A 32 3.77 23.28 25.89
C LEU A 32 2.81 22.48 26.78
N PRO A 33 2.13 23.13 27.74
CA PRO A 33 1.15 22.46 28.59
C PRO A 33 0.05 21.78 27.76
N ALA A 34 -0.29 20.55 28.13
CA ALA A 34 -1.39 19.81 27.55
C ALA A 34 -2.68 20.60 27.66
N ALA A 35 -3.39 20.69 26.54
CA ALA A 35 -4.64 21.45 26.43
C ALA A 35 -5.81 20.54 26.01
N PRO A 36 -7.03 20.80 26.49
CA PRO A 36 -8.20 20.12 25.96
C PRO A 36 -8.44 20.58 24.51
N ALA A 37 -8.92 19.69 23.64
CA ALA A 37 -9.42 20.12 22.34
C ALA A 37 -10.59 21.09 22.52
N ALA A 38 -10.82 22.00 21.56
CA ALA A 38 -11.85 23.02 21.65
C ALA A 38 -13.25 22.44 21.96
N GLU A 39 -13.59 21.29 21.37
CA GLU A 39 -14.85 20.56 21.59
C GLU A 39 -14.96 19.97 23.02
N SER A 40 -13.85 19.81 23.73
CA SER A 40 -13.76 19.19 25.07
C SER A 40 -13.30 20.16 26.16
N ALA A 41 -13.27 21.48 25.90
CA ALA A 41 -12.75 22.47 26.85
C ALA A 41 -13.47 22.47 28.21
N THR A 42 -14.74 22.04 28.24
CA THR A 42 -15.57 21.99 29.44
C THR A 42 -15.68 20.59 30.06
N ASP A 43 -15.00 19.57 29.52
CA ASP A 43 -15.06 18.20 30.04
C ASP A 43 -14.13 18.04 31.26
N ALA A 44 -14.75 17.92 32.44
CA ALA A 44 -14.04 17.72 33.70
C ALA A 44 -13.15 16.46 33.71
N GLY A 45 -13.54 15.40 32.99
CA GLY A 45 -12.76 14.16 32.90
C GLY A 45 -11.52 14.30 32.01
N VAL A 46 -11.55 15.18 31.01
CA VAL A 46 -10.36 15.53 30.23
C VAL A 46 -9.42 16.36 31.10
N ALA A 47 -9.95 17.33 31.85
CA ALA A 47 -9.16 18.21 32.70
C ALA A 47 -8.31 17.46 33.74
N THR A 48 -8.82 16.35 34.30
CA THR A 48 -8.08 15.52 35.27
C THR A 48 -6.93 14.72 34.65
N LEU A 49 -6.97 14.43 33.34
CA LEU A 49 -5.96 13.64 32.64
C LEU A 49 -4.84 14.48 32.03
N LEU A 50 -5.04 15.78 31.82
CA LEU A 50 -4.04 16.66 31.22
C LEU A 50 -2.70 16.71 31.99
N PRO A 51 -2.65 16.76 33.34
CA PRO A 51 -1.38 16.70 34.07
C PRO A 51 -0.64 15.37 33.89
N HIS A 52 -1.37 14.25 33.73
CA HIS A 52 -0.78 12.95 33.44
C HIS A 52 -0.19 12.95 32.02
N LEU A 53 -0.91 13.50 31.04
CA LEU A 53 -0.39 13.66 29.67
C LEU A 53 0.87 14.55 29.60
N ASP A 54 0.93 15.63 30.39
CA ASP A 54 2.14 16.46 30.53
C ASP A 54 3.35 15.62 30.99
N GLN A 55 3.14 14.76 32.00
CA GLN A 55 4.17 13.88 32.54
C GLN A 55 4.62 12.85 31.49
N LEU A 56 3.69 12.19 30.80
CA LEU A 56 4.01 11.20 29.78
C LEU A 56 4.79 11.78 28.60
N VAL A 57 4.45 13.00 28.16
CA VAL A 57 5.22 13.68 27.11
C VAL A 57 6.62 14.02 27.61
N SER A 58 6.76 14.45 28.87
CA SER A 58 8.07 14.72 29.46
C SER A 58 8.95 13.47 29.50
N GLU A 59 8.40 12.34 29.95
CA GLU A 59 9.09 11.05 30.00
C GLU A 59 9.49 10.59 28.59
N ALA A 60 8.56 10.65 27.63
CA ALA A 60 8.84 10.27 26.25
C ALA A 60 9.92 11.14 25.57
N VAL A 61 9.98 12.45 25.86
CA VAL A 61 11.05 13.33 25.35
C VAL A 61 12.41 12.92 25.93
N GLN A 62 12.47 12.59 27.23
CA GLN A 62 13.71 12.15 27.88
C GLN A 62 14.17 10.78 27.38
N ASP A 63 13.26 9.84 27.15
CA ASP A 63 13.55 8.51 26.59
C ASP A 63 14.13 8.58 25.18
N LEU A 64 13.77 9.61 24.41
CA LEU A 64 14.34 9.90 23.08
C LEU A 64 15.72 10.57 23.15
N GLY A 65 16.25 10.83 24.34
CA GLY A 65 17.54 11.49 24.54
C GLY A 65 17.54 13.00 24.25
N LEU A 66 16.37 13.65 24.31
CA LEU A 66 16.20 15.07 24.04
C LEU A 66 16.16 15.89 25.33
N THR A 67 16.63 17.14 25.26
CA THR A 67 16.62 18.04 26.42
C THR A 67 15.28 18.74 26.51
N LEU A 68 14.54 18.50 27.59
CA LEU A 68 13.21 19.11 27.77
C LEU A 68 13.28 20.43 28.54
N SER A 69 12.70 21.48 27.95
CA SER A 69 12.34 22.72 28.64
C SER A 69 10.81 22.79 28.77
N LEU A 70 10.32 22.87 30.00
CA LEU A 70 8.89 23.02 30.26
C LEU A 70 8.53 24.50 30.33
N GLU A 71 7.53 24.93 29.54
CA GLU A 71 6.98 26.27 29.73
C GLU A 71 6.21 26.38 31.06
N PRO A 72 6.20 27.56 31.70
CA PRO A 72 5.41 27.80 32.90
C PRO A 72 3.95 27.41 32.67
N ARG A 73 3.35 26.70 33.64
CA ARG A 73 1.95 26.27 33.59
C ARG A 73 1.01 27.48 33.62
N GLY A 74 0.74 28.04 32.45
CA GLY A 74 -0.21 29.12 32.22
C GLY A 74 -1.61 28.60 31.88
N ILE A 75 -2.43 29.48 31.30
CA ILE A 75 -3.77 29.14 30.81
C ILE A 75 -3.63 28.06 29.72
N ARG A 76 -4.34 26.94 29.90
CA ARG A 76 -4.32 25.77 28.99
C ARG A 76 -5.20 26.01 27.76
N GLU A 77 -4.85 27.01 26.97
CA GLU A 77 -5.44 27.26 25.66
C GLU A 77 -4.59 26.63 24.57
N VAL A 78 -5.25 26.07 23.54
CA VAL A 78 -4.58 25.52 22.35
C VAL A 78 -4.05 26.70 21.53
N PRO A 79 -2.73 26.93 21.45
CA PRO A 79 -2.19 28.00 20.62
C PRO A 79 -2.50 27.72 19.15
N GLY A 80 -2.83 28.76 18.39
CA GLY A 80 -2.97 28.61 16.93
C GLY A 80 -1.64 28.25 16.25
N ASP A 81 -1.72 27.62 15.08
CA ASP A 81 -0.55 27.11 14.33
C ASP A 81 0.56 28.16 14.13
N SER A 82 0.18 29.40 13.82
CA SER A 82 1.13 30.51 13.66
C SER A 82 1.88 30.86 14.95
N SER A 83 1.29 30.60 16.11
CA SER A 83 1.94 30.73 17.41
C SER A 83 2.93 29.59 17.62
N LEU A 84 2.54 28.34 17.34
CA LEU A 84 3.43 27.18 17.47
C LEU A 84 4.70 27.33 16.62
N VAL A 85 4.56 27.79 15.38
CA VAL A 85 5.69 28.09 14.49
C VAL A 85 6.57 29.22 15.03
N LYS A 86 6.00 30.22 15.73
CA LYS A 86 6.79 31.28 16.37
C LYS A 86 7.58 30.77 17.57
N HIS A 87 7.02 29.83 18.35
CA HIS A 87 7.72 29.22 19.48
C HIS A 87 8.82 28.28 18.99
N ALA A 88 8.61 27.60 17.85
CA ALA A 88 9.57 26.67 17.25
C ALA A 88 10.65 27.34 16.39
N ARG A 89 11.09 28.55 16.76
CA ARG A 89 12.19 29.22 16.04
C ARG A 89 13.52 28.53 16.29
N ASP A 90 13.82 28.31 17.57
CA ASP A 90 15.14 27.89 18.02
C ASP A 90 15.16 26.46 18.56
N SER A 91 14.00 25.93 18.96
CA SER A 91 13.85 24.60 19.56
C SER A 91 12.64 23.87 18.97
N TRP A 92 12.57 22.57 19.21
CA TRP A 92 11.35 21.82 18.95
C TRP A 92 10.23 22.33 19.84
N VAL A 93 9.01 22.34 19.33
CA VAL A 93 7.82 22.63 20.13
C VAL A 93 6.86 21.47 20.03
N VAL A 94 6.43 20.94 21.17
CA VAL A 94 5.47 19.84 21.26
C VAL A 94 4.23 20.33 22.01
N LEU A 95 3.06 20.18 21.38
CA LEU A 95 1.76 20.47 21.96
C LEU A 95 0.92 19.19 22.00
N PRO A 96 0.73 18.60 23.19
CA PRO A 96 -0.25 17.55 23.38
C PRO A 96 -1.66 18.14 23.57
N THR A 97 -2.64 17.55 22.88
CA THR A 97 -4.06 17.87 23.04
C THR A 97 -4.88 16.62 23.26
N LEU A 98 -5.91 16.72 24.10
CA LEU A 98 -6.76 15.59 24.48
C LEU A 98 -8.24 15.93 24.23
N GLU A 99 -8.97 15.00 23.63
CA GLU A 99 -10.39 15.14 23.31
C GLU A 99 -11.15 13.90 23.76
N ARG A 100 -12.33 14.07 24.36
CA ARG A 100 -13.18 12.92 24.69
C ARG A 100 -14.07 12.56 23.51
N ARG A 101 -14.04 11.28 23.13
CA ARG A 101 -14.93 10.70 22.12
C ARG A 101 -15.80 9.62 22.76
N PRO A 102 -16.95 9.24 22.17
CA PRO A 102 -17.83 8.23 22.74
C PRO A 102 -17.16 6.86 22.99
N ARG A 103 -16.10 6.56 22.22
CA ARG A 103 -15.37 5.27 22.26
C ARG A 103 -14.00 5.33 22.94
N GLY A 104 -13.63 6.46 23.56
CA GLY A 104 -12.32 6.62 24.20
C GLY A 104 -11.81 8.06 24.22
N LEU A 105 -10.51 8.21 24.35
CA LEU A 105 -9.80 9.48 24.31
C LEU A 105 -9.07 9.62 22.98
N ARG A 106 -9.31 10.72 22.27
CA ARG A 106 -8.50 11.07 21.11
C ARG A 106 -7.34 11.94 21.59
N ILE A 107 -6.14 11.39 21.50
CA ILE A 107 -4.90 12.10 21.75
C ILE A 107 -4.45 12.71 20.42
N ARG A 108 -3.97 13.94 20.45
CA ARG A 108 -3.31 14.57 19.31
C ARG A 108 -2.06 15.27 19.78
N ILE A 109 -0.90 14.86 19.27
CA ILE A 109 0.38 15.48 19.54
C ILE A 109 0.81 16.22 18.29
N THR A 110 1.05 17.51 18.41
CA THR A 110 1.57 18.37 17.35
C THR A 110 3.00 18.75 17.69
N ALA A 111 3.95 18.40 16.84
CA ALA A 111 5.35 18.77 16.94
C ALA A 111 5.74 19.75 15.81
N VAL A 112 6.52 20.76 16.13
CA VAL A 112 7.04 21.73 15.15
C VAL A 112 8.56 21.75 15.24
N ARG A 113 9.22 21.57 14.09
CA ARG A 113 10.67 21.53 13.98
C ARG A 113 11.27 22.95 14.02
N PRO A 114 12.42 23.15 14.70
CA PRO A 114 13.13 24.43 14.71
C PRO A 114 13.30 25.00 13.29
N GLY A 115 12.93 26.27 13.12
CA GLY A 115 13.15 27.01 11.87
C GLY A 115 12.25 26.60 10.70
N THR A 116 11.31 25.67 10.89
CA THR A 116 10.38 25.25 9.83
C THR A 116 8.97 25.78 10.08
N ARG A 117 8.15 25.79 9.02
CA ARG A 117 6.71 26.07 9.11
C ARG A 117 5.86 24.79 9.03
N VAL A 118 6.49 23.63 9.21
CA VAL A 118 5.85 22.33 9.04
C VAL A 118 5.40 21.83 10.40
N LEU A 119 4.10 21.58 10.55
CA LEU A 119 3.52 20.99 11.73
C LEU A 119 3.37 19.49 11.52
N LEU A 120 4.10 18.70 12.30
CA LEU A 120 3.95 17.25 12.34
C LEU A 120 2.87 16.93 13.36
N THR A 121 1.71 16.45 12.91
CA THR A 121 0.60 16.13 13.80
C THR A 121 0.30 14.65 13.74
N ARG A 122 0.22 14.00 14.91
CA ARG A 122 -0.28 12.63 15.02
C ARG A 122 -1.49 12.61 15.92
N SER A 123 -2.51 11.84 15.54
CA SER A 123 -3.71 11.67 16.35
C SER A 123 -4.12 10.21 16.41
N GLU A 124 -4.48 9.75 17.60
CA GLU A 124 -4.88 8.37 17.86
C GLU A 124 -6.05 8.31 18.85
N LEU A 125 -6.95 7.36 18.65
CA LEU A 125 -8.02 7.06 19.60
C LEU A 125 -7.55 5.93 20.52
N SER A 126 -7.48 6.18 21.83
CA SER A 126 -7.02 5.21 22.81
C SER A 126 -8.02 5.05 23.96
N SER A 127 -7.88 3.94 24.68
CA SER A 127 -8.45 3.83 26.02
C SER A 127 -7.61 4.70 26.99
N PRO A 128 -8.16 5.09 28.16
CA PRO A 128 -7.37 5.74 29.21
C PRO A 128 -6.22 4.88 29.73
N GLU A 129 -6.36 3.56 29.71
CA GLU A 129 -5.38 2.59 30.22
C GLU A 129 -4.16 2.46 29.29
N ASP A 130 -4.33 2.70 27.99
CA ASP A 130 -3.26 2.62 26.99
C ASP A 130 -2.50 3.94 26.79
N LEU A 131 -2.86 5.01 27.52
CA LEU A 131 -2.38 6.37 27.25
C LEU A 131 -0.85 6.45 27.24
N ASP A 132 -0.20 5.79 28.20
CA ASP A 132 1.25 5.82 28.40
C ASP A 132 2.00 5.25 27.18
N VAL A 133 1.61 4.05 26.74
CA VAL A 133 2.23 3.37 25.59
C VAL A 133 2.00 4.15 24.30
N ARG A 134 0.79 4.70 24.12
CA ARG A 134 0.43 5.45 22.91
C ARG A 134 1.19 6.76 22.81
N VAL A 135 1.32 7.52 23.90
CA VAL A 135 2.07 8.78 23.91
C VAL A 135 3.55 8.52 23.57
N ALA A 136 4.18 7.51 24.16
CA ALA A 136 5.57 7.16 23.86
C ALA A 136 5.78 6.80 22.38
N VAL A 137 4.90 5.95 21.81
CA VAL A 137 4.96 5.59 20.38
C VAL A 137 4.72 6.79 19.47
N MET A 138 3.71 7.61 19.77
CA MET A 138 3.41 8.81 19.00
C MET A 138 4.57 9.80 19.00
N MET A 139 5.20 10.02 20.16
CA MET A 139 6.36 10.89 20.31
C MET A 139 7.56 10.36 19.54
N ARG A 140 7.88 9.07 19.66
CA ARG A 140 8.96 8.44 18.90
C ARG A 140 8.74 8.64 17.40
N ASP A 141 7.56 8.31 16.90
CA ASP A 141 7.28 8.35 15.47
C ASP A 141 7.24 9.80 14.93
N LEU A 142 6.86 10.79 15.74
CA LEU A 142 6.92 12.21 15.36
C LEU A 142 8.37 12.73 15.30
N MET A 143 9.24 12.24 16.17
CA MET A 143 10.62 12.74 16.30
C MET A 143 11.64 11.94 15.47
N GLN A 144 11.36 10.67 15.15
CA GLN A 144 12.26 9.76 14.43
C GLN A 144 12.61 10.20 12.98
N PRO A 145 11.69 10.76 12.18
CA PRO A 145 12.02 11.27 10.83
C PRO A 145 13.03 12.42 10.83
N CYS A 146 13.32 13.00 12.00
CA CYS A 146 14.08 14.23 12.14
C CYS A 146 15.53 14.02 12.53
N SER A 147 15.90 12.80 12.92
CA SER A 147 17.31 12.38 13.07
C SER A 147 17.99 12.18 11.71
N ALA A 148 17.21 12.10 10.62
CA ALA A 148 17.74 12.11 9.27
C ALA A 148 18.12 13.54 8.84
N PRO A 149 19.29 13.75 8.22
CA PRO A 149 19.68 15.06 7.69
C PRO A 149 18.64 15.56 6.70
N ALA A 150 18.27 16.85 6.82
CA ALA A 150 17.26 17.45 5.96
C ALA A 150 17.65 17.29 4.48
N PRO A 151 16.73 16.86 3.60
CA PRO A 151 16.95 16.89 2.16
C PRO A 151 17.25 18.34 1.74
N LEU A 152 18.33 18.53 0.97
CA LEU A 152 18.74 19.83 0.43
C LEU A 152 17.55 20.56 -0.22
N GLU A 153 17.38 21.83 0.14
CA GLU A 153 16.26 22.70 -0.26
C GLU A 153 15.94 22.59 -1.76
N ARG A 154 14.71 22.16 -2.09
CA ARG A 154 14.12 22.46 -3.40
C ARG A 154 13.79 23.95 -3.46
N GLY A 155 14.11 24.57 -4.59
CA GLY A 155 14.14 26.02 -4.77
C GLY A 155 12.81 26.76 -4.51
N PRO A 156 12.89 28.09 -4.33
CA PRO A 156 11.79 28.92 -3.89
C PRO A 156 10.81 29.17 -5.04
N GLY A 157 9.65 28.51 -5.01
CA GLY A 157 8.59 28.74 -6.00
C GLY A 157 7.26 28.05 -5.74
N GLU A 158 7.21 27.06 -4.84
CA GLU A 158 5.98 26.29 -4.58
C GLU A 158 5.35 26.76 -3.26
N ALA A 159 4.14 27.32 -3.35
CA ALA A 159 3.40 27.77 -2.19
C ALA A 159 3.14 26.59 -1.23
N PRO A 160 3.26 26.78 0.10
CA PRO A 160 3.07 25.69 1.06
C PRO A 160 1.58 25.34 1.13
N GLY A 161 1.16 24.37 0.32
CA GLY A 161 -0.07 23.64 0.56
C GLY A 161 0.02 22.99 1.94
N ALA A 162 -1.02 23.11 2.75
CA ALA A 162 -1.12 22.43 4.02
C ALA A 162 -0.97 20.93 3.80
N VAL A 163 0.23 20.40 4.06
CA VAL A 163 0.49 18.96 4.08
C VAL A 163 -0.21 18.45 5.33
N VAL A 164 -1.49 18.11 5.18
CA VAL A 164 -2.18 17.23 6.12
C VAL A 164 -1.39 15.92 6.04
N ALA A 165 -0.49 15.71 6.99
CA ALA A 165 0.15 14.42 7.18
C ALA A 165 -0.96 13.44 7.56
N ASP A 166 -1.50 12.76 6.55
CA ASP A 166 -2.42 11.63 6.69
C ASP A 166 -1.82 10.68 7.73
N ALA A 167 -2.66 10.22 8.66
CA ALA A 167 -2.27 9.29 9.71
C ALA A 167 -1.38 8.20 9.12
N SER A 168 -0.10 8.13 9.55
CA SER A 168 0.86 7.17 9.02
C SER A 168 0.20 5.80 9.02
N GLU A 169 0.00 5.24 7.83
CA GLU A 169 -0.64 3.93 7.69
C GLU A 169 0.05 2.95 8.64
N PRO A 170 -0.71 2.07 9.33
CA PRO A 170 -0.10 1.06 10.18
C PRO A 170 0.98 0.33 9.39
N ARG A 171 2.19 0.20 9.97
CA ARG A 171 3.31 -0.50 9.34
C ARG A 171 2.82 -1.84 8.78
N SER A 172 3.08 -2.03 7.48
CA SER A 172 2.61 -3.18 6.70
C SER A 172 1.09 -3.38 6.67
N SER A 173 0.35 -2.38 6.19
CA SER A 173 -1.10 -2.47 5.94
C SER A 173 -1.47 -3.63 5.00
N GLY A 174 -0.55 -4.05 4.12
CA GLY A 174 -0.70 -5.18 3.20
C GLY A 174 -0.35 -6.55 3.75
N ARG A 175 0.13 -6.66 5.01
CA ARG A 175 0.65 -7.92 5.57
C ARG A 175 -0.30 -9.10 5.44
N ALA A 176 -1.58 -8.90 5.76
CA ALA A 176 -2.57 -9.97 5.70
C ALA A 176 -2.83 -10.48 4.27
N VAL A 177 -2.84 -9.56 3.29
CA VAL A 177 -3.01 -9.90 1.87
C VAL A 177 -1.79 -10.65 1.36
N LEU A 178 -0.59 -10.17 1.69
CA LEU A 178 0.66 -10.85 1.31
C LEU A 178 0.73 -12.26 1.92
N ALA A 179 0.38 -12.38 3.19
CA ALA A 179 0.35 -13.64 3.92
C ALA A 179 -0.56 -14.68 3.30
N LEU A 180 -1.79 -14.29 2.97
CA LEU A 180 -2.74 -15.17 2.33
C LEU A 180 -2.23 -15.65 0.97
N ASN A 181 -1.78 -14.74 0.11
CA ASN A 181 -1.31 -15.09 -1.24
C ASN A 181 -0.06 -15.99 -1.19
N ALA A 182 0.91 -15.66 -0.34
CA ALA A 182 2.12 -16.44 -0.17
C ALA A 182 1.84 -17.83 0.43
N ALA A 183 0.93 -17.93 1.39
CA ALA A 183 0.50 -19.21 1.97
C ALA A 183 -0.17 -20.10 0.92
N VAL A 184 -1.13 -19.56 0.15
CA VAL A 184 -1.81 -20.33 -0.90
C VAL A 184 -0.82 -20.78 -1.99
N PHE A 185 0.09 -19.90 -2.42
CA PHE A 185 1.11 -20.28 -3.39
C PHE A 185 2.13 -21.28 -2.84
N GLY A 186 2.54 -21.14 -1.57
CA GLY A 186 3.36 -22.13 -0.89
C GLY A 186 2.70 -23.51 -0.90
N GLY A 187 1.39 -23.57 -0.60
CA GLY A 187 0.61 -24.79 -0.71
C GLY A 187 0.58 -25.35 -2.14
N TYR A 188 0.42 -24.48 -3.14
CA TYR A 188 0.51 -24.85 -4.56
C TYR A 188 1.89 -25.41 -4.94
N VAL A 189 2.99 -24.86 -4.40
CA VAL A 189 4.36 -25.40 -4.59
C VAL A 189 4.46 -26.80 -3.96
N GLY A 190 3.96 -26.99 -2.74
CA GLY A 190 3.92 -28.29 -2.08
C GLY A 190 3.14 -29.34 -2.89
N TYR A 191 1.98 -28.95 -3.42
CA TYR A 191 1.18 -29.77 -4.34
C TYR A 191 1.95 -30.10 -5.62
N SER A 192 2.63 -29.11 -6.21
CA SER A 192 3.39 -29.28 -7.46
C SER A 192 4.55 -30.27 -7.31
N ILE A 193 5.25 -30.24 -6.16
CA ILE A 193 6.31 -31.20 -5.83
C ILE A 193 5.73 -32.61 -5.70
N GLN A 194 4.59 -32.74 -5.01
CA GLN A 194 3.91 -34.02 -4.87
C GLN A 194 3.48 -34.57 -6.24
N ALA A 195 2.87 -33.74 -7.10
CA ALA A 195 2.42 -34.15 -8.42
C ALA A 195 3.60 -34.60 -9.30
N ALA A 196 4.70 -33.85 -9.28
CA ALA A 196 5.93 -34.19 -10.01
C ALA A 196 6.58 -35.49 -9.55
N SER A 197 6.37 -35.90 -8.29
CA SER A 197 6.85 -37.20 -7.78
C SER A 197 6.19 -38.41 -8.44
N GLY A 198 5.02 -38.21 -9.08
CA GLY A 198 4.21 -39.28 -9.65
C GLY A 198 3.46 -40.14 -8.64
N SER A 199 3.59 -39.86 -7.34
CA SER A 199 2.77 -40.49 -6.31
C SER A 199 1.36 -39.93 -6.34
N SER A 200 0.36 -40.77 -6.05
CA SER A 200 -1.04 -40.36 -5.82
C SER A 200 -1.47 -40.58 -4.37
N ASP A 201 -0.50 -40.79 -3.46
CA ASP A 201 -0.78 -41.02 -2.05
C ASP A 201 -1.20 -39.71 -1.36
N GLU A 202 -2.47 -39.64 -0.96
CA GLU A 202 -3.04 -38.50 -0.22
C GLU A 202 -2.29 -38.22 1.08
N ARG A 203 -1.69 -39.25 1.69
CA ARG A 203 -0.88 -39.12 2.92
C ARG A 203 0.38 -38.30 2.68
N LEU A 204 0.83 -38.15 1.44
CA LEU A 204 1.95 -37.28 1.06
C LEU A 204 1.46 -35.91 0.60
N VAL A 205 0.29 -35.83 -0.04
CA VAL A 205 -0.29 -34.56 -0.53
C VAL A 205 -0.54 -33.60 0.63
N TYR A 206 -1.32 -34.01 1.64
CA TYR A 206 -1.72 -33.09 2.72
C TYR A 206 -0.52 -32.52 3.50
N PRO A 207 0.48 -33.33 3.93
CA PRO A 207 1.64 -32.79 4.61
C PRO A 207 2.50 -31.87 3.75
N LEU A 208 2.68 -32.18 2.45
CA LEU A 208 3.46 -31.33 1.55
C LEU A 208 2.77 -29.99 1.27
N VAL A 209 1.45 -30.01 1.05
CA VAL A 209 0.66 -28.78 0.90
C VAL A 209 0.69 -27.96 2.19
N ALA A 210 0.47 -28.58 3.35
CA ALA A 210 0.51 -27.88 4.64
C ALA A 210 1.90 -27.29 4.93
N LEU A 211 2.98 -28.04 4.66
CA LEU A 211 4.36 -27.57 4.80
C LEU A 211 4.61 -26.38 3.89
N GLY A 212 4.23 -26.48 2.61
CA GLY A 212 4.35 -25.39 1.64
C GLY A 212 3.59 -24.14 2.09
N THR A 213 2.35 -24.29 2.55
CA THR A 213 1.52 -23.20 3.10
C THR A 213 2.19 -22.53 4.29
N GLY A 214 2.74 -23.32 5.22
CA GLY A 214 3.46 -22.81 6.40
C GLY A 214 4.73 -22.04 6.02
N VAL A 215 5.51 -22.55 5.06
CA VAL A 215 6.71 -21.86 4.54
C VAL A 215 6.32 -20.54 3.86
N GLY A 216 5.30 -20.54 3.02
CA GLY A 216 4.80 -19.34 2.35
C GLY A 216 4.32 -18.28 3.35
N LEU A 217 3.54 -18.69 4.35
CA LEU A 217 3.11 -17.82 5.44
C LEU A 217 4.30 -17.25 6.22
N GLY A 218 5.24 -18.09 6.66
CA GLY A 218 6.41 -17.65 7.41
C GLY A 218 7.28 -16.66 6.64
N ALA A 219 7.57 -16.95 5.37
CA ALA A 219 8.35 -16.07 4.50
C ALA A 219 7.67 -14.70 4.30
N SER A 220 6.34 -14.68 4.14
CA SER A 220 5.58 -13.44 3.98
C SER A 220 5.61 -12.54 5.21
N MET A 221 5.64 -13.11 6.42
CA MET A 221 5.75 -12.33 7.66
C MET A 221 7.10 -11.63 7.74
N LEU A 222 8.19 -12.35 7.41
CA LEU A 222 9.53 -11.76 7.36
C LEU A 222 9.61 -10.63 6.34
N VAL A 223 9.07 -10.83 5.14
CA VAL A 223 9.05 -9.79 4.09
C VAL A 223 8.18 -8.59 4.50
N ALA A 224 7.03 -8.84 5.12
CA ALA A 224 6.13 -7.78 5.59
C ALA A 224 6.78 -6.90 6.67
N ASP A 225 7.50 -7.52 7.61
CA ASP A 225 8.18 -6.82 8.69
C ASP A 225 9.41 -6.04 8.21
N GLU A 226 10.12 -6.55 7.18
CA GLU A 226 11.33 -5.91 6.63
C GLU A 226 11.00 -4.79 5.61
N TRP A 227 9.99 -4.99 4.75
CA TRP A 227 9.74 -4.11 3.59
C TRP A 227 8.54 -3.17 3.74
N ASP A 228 7.89 -3.13 4.91
CA ASP A 228 6.74 -2.27 5.21
C ASP A 228 5.67 -2.32 4.08
N VAL A 229 5.28 -3.52 3.67
CA VAL A 229 4.44 -3.76 2.48
C VAL A 229 3.05 -3.13 2.60
N THR A 230 2.71 -2.21 1.69
CA THR A 230 1.37 -1.58 1.59
C THR A 230 0.34 -2.55 1.01
N VAL A 231 -0.96 -2.24 1.14
CA VAL A 231 -2.04 -3.02 0.51
C VAL A 231 -1.85 -3.11 -1.02
N GLY A 232 -1.57 -1.98 -1.68
CA GLY A 232 -1.24 -1.94 -3.10
C GLY A 232 -0.03 -2.79 -3.46
N GLY A 233 1.07 -2.69 -2.70
CA GLY A 233 2.25 -3.53 -2.89
C GLY A 233 1.95 -5.03 -2.78
N ALA A 234 1.14 -5.44 -1.79
CA ALA A 234 0.75 -6.83 -1.62
C ALA A 234 -0.10 -7.36 -2.79
N TRP A 235 -1.04 -6.56 -3.29
CA TRP A 235 -1.83 -6.92 -4.48
C TRP A 235 -1.00 -6.91 -5.77
N TYR A 236 -0.05 -6.00 -5.91
CA TYR A 236 0.87 -5.99 -7.06
C TYR A 236 1.75 -7.25 -7.09
N LEU A 237 2.27 -7.68 -5.94
CA LEU A 237 2.95 -8.97 -5.81
C LEU A 237 2.03 -10.15 -6.13
N ALA A 238 0.77 -10.10 -5.68
CA ALA A 238 -0.22 -11.13 -6.01
C ALA A 238 -0.50 -11.20 -7.52
N ALA A 239 -0.55 -10.06 -8.21
CA ALA A 239 -0.68 -10.01 -9.68
C ALA A 239 0.54 -10.65 -10.36
N GLY A 240 1.75 -10.28 -9.92
CA GLY A 240 3.01 -10.87 -10.37
C GLY A 240 3.12 -12.37 -10.07
N LEU A 241 2.36 -12.87 -9.09
CA LEU A 241 2.34 -14.29 -8.74
C LEU A 241 1.33 -15.08 -9.59
N TRP A 242 0.06 -14.70 -9.55
CA TRP A 242 -1.04 -15.53 -10.04
C TRP A 242 -1.18 -15.52 -11.56
N TRP A 243 -0.95 -14.39 -12.23
CA TRP A 243 -1.08 -14.35 -13.68
C TRP A 243 0.05 -15.11 -14.38
N PRO A 244 1.33 -14.98 -13.99
CA PRO A 244 2.39 -15.82 -14.52
C PRO A 244 2.22 -17.29 -14.15
N THR A 245 1.76 -17.63 -12.94
CA THR A 245 1.42 -19.02 -12.58
C THR A 245 0.38 -19.60 -13.53
N SER A 246 -0.70 -18.85 -13.78
CA SER A 246 -1.78 -19.25 -14.69
C SER A 246 -1.26 -19.37 -16.13
N ALA A 247 -0.42 -18.43 -16.58
CA ALA A 247 0.21 -18.49 -17.90
C ALA A 247 1.07 -19.74 -18.06
N GLY A 248 1.92 -20.07 -17.08
CA GLY A 248 2.76 -21.27 -17.09
C GLY A 248 1.94 -22.56 -17.18
N LEU A 249 0.85 -22.65 -16.39
CA LEU A 249 -0.09 -23.78 -16.44
C LEU A 249 -0.77 -23.93 -17.81
N LEU A 250 -1.29 -22.83 -18.35
CA LEU A 250 -2.00 -22.82 -19.63
C LEU A 250 -1.05 -23.14 -20.79
N LEU A 251 0.15 -22.57 -20.80
CA LEU A 251 1.16 -22.85 -21.83
C LEU A 251 1.66 -24.30 -21.76
N ALA A 252 1.90 -24.84 -20.57
CA ALA A 252 2.23 -26.25 -20.42
C ALA A 252 1.10 -27.16 -20.92
N ALA A 253 -0.16 -26.82 -20.64
CA ALA A 253 -1.30 -27.54 -21.16
C ALA A 253 -1.42 -27.45 -22.70
N HIS A 254 -1.13 -26.28 -23.28
CA HIS A 254 -1.15 -26.06 -24.72
C HIS A 254 -0.05 -26.85 -25.46
N HIS A 255 1.10 -27.04 -24.84
CA HIS A 255 2.21 -27.83 -25.37
C HIS A 255 2.17 -29.31 -24.97
N ASP A 256 0.99 -29.82 -24.60
CA ASP A 256 0.76 -31.23 -24.26
C ASP A 256 1.68 -31.81 -23.19
N VAL A 257 2.21 -30.96 -22.29
CA VAL A 257 3.00 -31.41 -21.15
C VAL A 257 2.13 -32.38 -20.32
N PRO A 258 2.67 -33.50 -19.81
CA PRO A 258 1.92 -34.42 -18.96
C PRO A 258 1.30 -33.70 -17.76
N LYS A 259 0.04 -34.02 -17.41
CA LYS A 259 -0.70 -33.30 -16.34
C LYS A 259 0.07 -33.17 -15.03
N LYS A 260 0.81 -34.22 -14.64
CA LYS A 260 1.64 -34.25 -13.43
C LYS A 260 2.79 -33.23 -13.43
N ASP A 261 3.29 -32.86 -14.60
CA ASP A 261 4.44 -31.96 -14.75
C ASP A 261 4.00 -30.50 -15.01
N ARG A 262 2.74 -30.26 -15.39
CA ARG A 262 2.20 -28.91 -15.69
C ARG A 262 2.34 -27.96 -14.52
N TYR A 263 2.12 -28.44 -13.29
CA TYR A 263 2.16 -27.60 -12.10
C TYR A 263 3.54 -26.99 -11.84
N VAL A 264 4.61 -27.70 -12.22
CA VAL A 264 5.99 -27.17 -12.11
C VAL A 264 6.17 -25.93 -13.00
N TYR A 265 5.59 -25.91 -14.20
CA TYR A 265 5.63 -24.73 -15.07
C TYR A 265 4.90 -23.54 -14.45
N GLY A 266 3.77 -23.78 -13.76
CA GLY A 266 3.09 -22.75 -12.98
C GLY A 266 3.97 -22.20 -11.86
N VAL A 267 4.66 -23.07 -11.10
CA VAL A 267 5.59 -22.64 -10.05
C VAL A 267 6.74 -21.80 -10.60
N VAL A 268 7.38 -22.25 -11.69
CA VAL A 268 8.51 -21.54 -12.31
C VAL A 268 8.06 -20.17 -12.81
N ALA A 269 6.93 -20.11 -13.53
CA ALA A 269 6.42 -18.86 -14.06
C ALA A 269 5.96 -17.91 -12.94
N GLY A 270 5.25 -18.40 -11.92
CA GLY A 270 4.83 -17.62 -10.75
C GLY A 270 6.00 -17.05 -9.97
N THR A 271 7.04 -17.85 -9.73
CA THR A 271 8.27 -17.41 -9.04
C THR A 271 9.00 -16.34 -9.86
N GLY A 272 9.13 -16.54 -11.17
CA GLY A 272 9.71 -15.54 -12.07
C GLY A 272 8.91 -14.23 -12.09
N GLY A 273 7.58 -14.33 -12.05
CA GLY A 273 6.69 -13.18 -11.98
C GLY A 273 6.80 -12.39 -10.67
N VAL A 274 6.89 -13.08 -9.52
CA VAL A 274 7.18 -12.43 -8.22
C VAL A 274 8.54 -11.75 -8.24
N ALA A 275 9.57 -12.39 -8.79
CA ALA A 275 10.90 -11.77 -8.88
C ALA A 275 10.86 -10.46 -9.70
N LEU A 276 10.12 -10.43 -10.81
CA LEU A 276 9.91 -9.22 -11.60
C LEU A 276 9.11 -8.15 -10.84
N ALA A 277 8.07 -8.55 -10.10
CA ALA A 277 7.28 -7.62 -9.30
C ALA A 277 8.11 -6.99 -8.16
N VAL A 278 8.93 -7.79 -7.46
CA VAL A 278 9.87 -7.31 -6.44
C VAL A 278 10.90 -6.37 -7.06
N ALA A 279 11.47 -6.70 -8.22
CA ALA A 279 12.38 -5.81 -8.92
C ALA A 279 11.71 -4.47 -9.27
N SER A 280 10.48 -4.50 -9.77
CA SER A 280 9.69 -3.29 -10.05
C SER A 280 9.46 -2.43 -8.80
N MET A 281 9.07 -3.06 -7.68
CA MET A 281 8.90 -2.40 -6.38
C MET A 281 10.20 -1.81 -5.81
N SER A 282 11.35 -2.40 -6.11
CA SER A 282 12.65 -1.86 -5.69
C SER A 282 13.05 -0.62 -6.48
N LEU A 283 12.49 -0.45 -7.69
CA LEU A 283 12.82 0.66 -8.60
C LEU A 283 11.77 1.78 -8.55
N THR A 284 10.55 1.50 -8.12
CA THR A 284 9.41 2.42 -8.18
C THR A 284 8.50 2.27 -6.97
N SER A 285 7.82 3.35 -6.56
CA SER A 285 6.79 3.28 -5.53
C SER A 285 5.49 2.72 -6.12
N VAL A 286 5.11 1.51 -5.70
CA VAL A 286 3.88 0.87 -6.16
C VAL A 286 2.66 1.40 -5.43
N THR A 287 1.65 1.81 -6.20
CA THR A 287 0.36 2.31 -5.75
C THR A 287 -0.75 1.26 -5.90
N ASP A 288 -1.93 1.54 -5.31
CA ASP A 288 -3.12 0.70 -5.52
C ASP A 288 -3.55 0.65 -7.00
N GLY A 289 -3.29 1.72 -7.76
CA GLY A 289 -3.60 1.76 -9.18
C GLY A 289 -2.68 0.89 -10.01
N ASP A 290 -1.40 0.79 -9.65
CA ASP A 290 -0.45 -0.12 -10.29
C ASP A 290 -0.84 -1.57 -10.07
N ALA A 291 -1.28 -1.90 -8.84
CA ALA A 291 -1.80 -3.22 -8.51
C ALA A 291 -3.06 -3.55 -9.33
N ALA A 292 -4.01 -2.61 -9.41
CA ALA A 292 -5.21 -2.76 -10.22
C ALA A 292 -4.84 -2.94 -11.72
N LEU A 293 -3.89 -2.15 -12.23
CA LEU A 293 -3.45 -2.21 -13.62
C LEU A 293 -2.77 -3.54 -13.93
N ALA A 294 -1.91 -4.06 -13.05
CA ALA A 294 -1.27 -5.36 -13.22
C ALA A 294 -2.30 -6.51 -13.24
N HIS A 295 -3.32 -6.45 -12.36
CA HIS A 295 -4.41 -7.43 -12.37
C HIS A 295 -5.27 -7.34 -13.63
N SER A 296 -5.65 -6.13 -14.01
CA SER A 296 -6.39 -5.84 -15.25
C SER A 296 -5.62 -6.35 -16.48
N GLY A 297 -4.33 -6.03 -16.58
CA GLY A 297 -3.46 -6.47 -17.65
C GLY A 297 -3.42 -7.98 -17.80
N GLY A 298 -3.30 -8.71 -16.70
CA GLY A 298 -3.36 -10.18 -16.71
C GLY A 298 -4.71 -10.71 -17.18
N ALA A 299 -5.81 -10.16 -16.67
CA ALA A 299 -7.17 -10.60 -17.00
C ALA A 299 -7.57 -10.28 -18.45
N ILE A 300 -7.43 -9.02 -18.86
CA ILE A 300 -7.71 -8.55 -20.23
C ILE A 300 -6.74 -9.21 -21.20
N GLY A 301 -5.46 -9.32 -20.84
CA GLY A 301 -4.45 -10.03 -21.62
C GLY A 301 -4.86 -11.47 -21.88
N MET A 302 -5.25 -12.22 -20.85
CA MET A 302 -5.76 -13.58 -20.98
C MET A 302 -6.96 -13.65 -21.93
N GLY A 303 -7.95 -12.77 -21.76
CA GLY A 303 -9.15 -12.73 -22.60
C GLY A 303 -8.84 -12.43 -24.07
N LEU A 304 -8.07 -11.36 -24.32
CA LEU A 304 -7.70 -10.94 -25.68
C LEU A 304 -6.77 -11.95 -26.36
N GLY A 305 -5.85 -12.56 -25.62
CA GLY A 305 -5.01 -13.64 -26.15
C GLY A 305 -5.84 -14.85 -26.55
N GLY A 306 -6.80 -15.25 -25.71
CA GLY A 306 -7.77 -16.30 -26.04
C GLY A 306 -8.58 -15.97 -27.30
N LEU A 307 -9.16 -14.77 -27.38
CA LEU A 307 -9.90 -14.30 -28.56
C LEU A 307 -9.03 -14.29 -29.82
N THR A 308 -7.75 -13.88 -29.68
CA THR A 308 -6.79 -13.86 -30.79
C THR A 308 -6.54 -15.27 -31.34
N GLN A 309 -6.37 -16.27 -30.47
CA GLN A 309 -6.25 -17.64 -30.91
C GLN A 309 -7.52 -18.13 -31.62
N LEU A 310 -8.71 -17.91 -31.03
CA LEU A 310 -9.98 -18.28 -31.68
C LEU A 310 -10.15 -17.60 -33.04
N PHE A 311 -9.70 -16.36 -33.18
CA PHE A 311 -9.74 -15.61 -34.42
C PHE A 311 -8.80 -16.22 -35.47
N ILE A 312 -7.56 -16.54 -35.09
CA ILE A 312 -6.60 -17.20 -35.99
C ILE A 312 -7.14 -18.56 -36.44
N ASP A 313 -7.63 -19.37 -35.52
CA ASP A 313 -8.20 -20.70 -35.79
C ASP A 313 -9.49 -20.61 -36.61
N GLY A 314 -10.25 -19.53 -36.42
CA GLY A 314 -11.56 -19.30 -37.02
C GLY A 314 -12.62 -20.29 -36.51
N LYS A 315 -12.49 -20.77 -35.27
CA LYS A 315 -13.36 -21.76 -34.64
C LYS A 315 -13.59 -21.40 -33.17
N THR A 316 -14.77 -21.73 -32.64
CA THR A 316 -15.11 -21.49 -31.22
C THR A 316 -15.36 -22.79 -30.44
N SER A 317 -15.11 -23.94 -31.06
CA SER A 317 -15.41 -25.26 -30.49
C SER A 317 -14.40 -25.76 -29.45
N HIS A 318 -13.23 -25.13 -29.33
CA HIS A 318 -12.20 -25.47 -28.33
C HIS A 318 -11.87 -24.28 -27.43
N THR A 319 -11.41 -24.57 -26.22
CA THR A 319 -10.88 -23.55 -25.32
C THR A 319 -9.52 -23.06 -25.84
N PRO A 320 -9.32 -21.74 -25.99
CA PRO A 320 -8.08 -21.19 -26.55
C PRO A 320 -6.96 -21.09 -25.50
N ILE A 321 -6.55 -22.24 -24.97
CA ILE A 321 -5.65 -22.35 -23.81
C ILE A 321 -4.29 -21.66 -24.08
N GLY A 322 -3.72 -21.83 -25.28
CA GLY A 322 -2.44 -21.23 -25.64
C GLY A 322 -2.49 -19.71 -25.67
N GLY A 323 -3.49 -19.16 -26.37
CA GLY A 323 -3.74 -17.72 -26.46
C GLY A 323 -4.00 -17.10 -25.09
N MET A 324 -4.79 -17.77 -24.24
CA MET A 324 -5.02 -17.33 -22.86
C MET A 324 -3.71 -17.28 -22.06
N GLY A 325 -2.84 -18.29 -22.20
CA GLY A 325 -1.55 -18.35 -21.52
C GLY A 325 -0.59 -17.23 -21.96
N TYR A 326 -0.36 -17.09 -23.27
CA TYR A 326 0.47 -16.01 -23.80
C TYR A 326 -0.08 -14.63 -23.47
N GLY A 327 -1.40 -14.47 -23.59
CA GLY A 327 -2.10 -13.23 -23.29
C GLY A 327 -1.96 -12.81 -21.83
N ALA A 328 -2.12 -13.75 -20.88
CA ALA A 328 -1.92 -13.47 -19.46
C ALA A 328 -0.48 -13.00 -19.17
N ALA A 329 0.53 -13.71 -19.70
CA ALA A 329 1.93 -13.34 -19.49
C ALA A 329 2.27 -11.97 -20.07
N ILE A 330 1.93 -11.73 -21.34
CA ILE A 330 2.20 -10.45 -22.03
C ILE A 330 1.40 -9.32 -21.37
N GLY A 331 0.15 -9.58 -21.01
CA GLY A 331 -0.73 -8.61 -20.38
C GLY A 331 -0.23 -8.15 -19.02
N THR A 332 0.17 -9.07 -18.14
CA THR A 332 0.72 -8.72 -16.82
C THR A 332 2.06 -7.99 -16.92
N VAL A 333 2.98 -8.46 -17.77
CA VAL A 333 4.28 -7.77 -17.96
C VAL A 333 4.07 -6.39 -18.59
N GLY A 334 3.26 -6.30 -19.64
CA GLY A 334 2.96 -5.03 -20.31
C GLY A 334 2.30 -4.02 -19.37
N ALA A 335 1.31 -4.45 -18.58
CA ALA A 335 0.68 -3.60 -17.58
C ALA A 335 1.64 -3.19 -16.46
N GLY A 336 2.52 -4.10 -16.01
CA GLY A 336 3.57 -3.78 -15.06
C GLY A 336 4.53 -2.72 -15.58
N VAL A 337 4.93 -2.79 -16.86
CA VAL A 337 5.75 -1.75 -17.51
C VAL A 337 4.99 -0.43 -17.63
N ILE A 338 3.72 -0.45 -18.04
CA ILE A 338 2.89 0.76 -18.15
C ILE A 338 2.70 1.43 -16.78
N ALA A 339 2.55 0.66 -15.71
CA ALA A 339 2.43 1.17 -14.34
C ALA A 339 3.67 2.00 -13.94
N THR A 340 4.87 1.65 -14.43
CA THR A 340 6.07 2.47 -14.17
C THR A 340 6.04 3.84 -14.86
N GLN A 341 5.17 4.04 -15.85
CA GLN A 341 5.09 5.26 -16.65
C GLN A 341 3.86 6.12 -16.32
N LEU A 342 2.83 5.54 -15.71
CA LEU A 342 1.55 6.19 -15.49
C LEU A 342 1.14 6.09 -14.02
N ASP A 343 0.97 7.23 -13.36
CA ASP A 343 0.33 7.30 -12.04
C ASP A 343 -1.19 7.25 -12.21
N LEU A 344 -1.78 6.08 -12.01
CA LEU A 344 -3.21 5.85 -12.15
C LEU A 344 -3.86 5.61 -10.79
N LYS A 345 -5.09 6.08 -10.64
CA LYS A 345 -5.94 5.69 -9.50
C LYS A 345 -6.57 4.33 -9.79
N ALA A 346 -6.69 3.45 -8.79
CA ALA A 346 -7.36 2.16 -8.93
C ALA A 346 -8.79 2.29 -9.51
N SER A 347 -9.56 3.29 -9.08
CA SER A 347 -10.90 3.56 -9.61
C SER A 347 -10.91 3.88 -11.11
N ARG A 348 -9.85 4.53 -11.63
CA ARG A 348 -9.71 4.81 -13.05
C ARG A 348 -9.46 3.55 -13.84
N VAL A 349 -8.60 2.66 -13.35
CA VAL A 349 -8.35 1.34 -13.96
C VAL A 349 -9.64 0.53 -14.01
N LEU A 350 -10.39 0.45 -12.90
CA LEU A 350 -11.66 -0.28 -12.86
C LEU A 350 -12.71 0.25 -13.85
N LEU A 351 -12.76 1.57 -14.07
CA LEU A 351 -13.65 2.16 -15.06
C LEU A 351 -13.21 1.86 -16.49
N VAL A 352 -11.91 1.77 -16.75
CA VAL A 352 -11.38 1.31 -18.04
C VAL A 352 -11.75 -0.16 -18.26
N ASP A 353 -11.60 -1.02 -17.26
CA ASP A 353 -11.96 -2.44 -17.33
C ASP A 353 -13.45 -2.64 -17.56
N LEU A 354 -14.29 -1.89 -16.85
CA LEU A 354 -15.73 -1.88 -17.06
C LEU A 354 -16.08 -1.41 -18.47
N GLY A 355 -15.41 -0.38 -18.97
CA GLY A 355 -15.55 0.08 -20.35
C GLY A 355 -15.17 -1.02 -21.34
N ALA A 356 -14.02 -1.68 -21.14
CA ALA A 356 -13.53 -2.75 -21.98
C ALA A 356 -14.50 -3.94 -22.04
N THR A 357 -15.00 -4.39 -20.89
CA THR A 357 -15.93 -5.52 -20.78
C THR A 357 -17.31 -5.20 -21.38
N LEU A 358 -17.89 -4.04 -21.08
CA LEU A 358 -19.13 -3.60 -21.73
C LEU A 358 -18.96 -3.42 -23.23
N GLY A 359 -17.80 -2.91 -23.67
CA GLY A 359 -17.44 -2.81 -25.07
C GLY A 359 -17.37 -4.18 -25.76
N ALA A 360 -16.74 -5.17 -25.11
CA ALA A 360 -16.66 -6.55 -25.59
C ALA A 360 -18.06 -7.16 -25.78
N LEU A 361 -18.94 -7.02 -24.78
CA LEU A 361 -20.33 -7.49 -24.83
C LEU A 361 -21.12 -6.79 -25.95
N THR A 362 -20.95 -5.48 -26.09
CA THR A 362 -21.58 -4.71 -27.17
C THR A 362 -21.10 -5.20 -28.55
N GLY A 363 -19.79 -5.42 -28.69
CA GLY A 363 -19.19 -5.98 -29.90
C GLY A 363 -19.69 -7.39 -30.21
N ALA A 364 -19.83 -8.25 -29.19
CA ALA A 364 -20.39 -9.59 -29.33
C ALA A 364 -21.84 -9.51 -29.84
N ALA A 365 -22.67 -8.69 -29.19
CA ALA A 365 -24.07 -8.52 -29.56
C ALA A 365 -24.26 -7.98 -30.98
N ALA A 366 -23.45 -6.99 -31.37
CA ALA A 366 -23.49 -6.43 -32.72
C ALA A 366 -23.04 -7.43 -33.79
N GLY A 367 -22.11 -8.33 -33.46
CA GLY A 367 -21.64 -9.38 -34.36
C GLY A 367 -22.54 -10.62 -34.40
N SER A 368 -23.39 -10.85 -33.39
CA SER A 368 -24.21 -12.06 -33.25
C SER A 368 -25.05 -12.43 -34.49
N PRO A 369 -25.63 -11.49 -35.27
CA PRO A 369 -26.34 -11.83 -36.50
C PRO A 369 -25.50 -12.63 -37.50
N LEU A 370 -24.16 -12.49 -37.49
CA LEU A 370 -23.27 -13.26 -38.37
C LEU A 370 -23.25 -14.76 -38.05
N LEU A 371 -23.65 -15.15 -36.84
CA LEU A 371 -23.70 -16.55 -36.40
C LEU A 371 -25.07 -17.19 -36.62
N LEU A 372 -26.12 -16.42 -36.90
CA LEU A 372 -27.51 -16.90 -36.95
C LEU A 372 -28.01 -17.21 -38.37
N VAL A 373 -27.24 -16.90 -39.41
CA VAL A 373 -27.71 -16.93 -40.82
C VAL A 373 -27.60 -18.32 -41.48
N ASP A 374 -26.72 -19.21 -41.01
CA ASP A 374 -26.63 -20.60 -41.48
C ASP A 374 -26.23 -21.53 -40.32
N GLU A 375 -26.67 -22.79 -40.37
CA GLU A 375 -26.31 -23.81 -39.38
C GLU A 375 -24.83 -24.26 -39.46
N GLU A 376 -24.14 -24.02 -40.60
CA GLU A 376 -22.74 -24.40 -40.76
C GLU A 376 -21.76 -23.31 -40.29
N GLU A 377 -20.84 -23.70 -39.40
CA GLU A 377 -19.79 -22.82 -38.86
C GLU A 377 -18.80 -22.39 -39.96
N SER A 378 -18.96 -21.17 -40.47
CA SER A 378 -18.04 -20.60 -41.46
C SER A 378 -16.93 -19.77 -40.81
N LYS A 379 -15.67 -20.16 -41.04
CA LYS A 379 -14.46 -19.45 -40.55
C LYS A 379 -14.49 -17.92 -40.73
N PRO A 380 -14.85 -17.35 -41.90
CA PRO A 380 -14.85 -15.90 -42.07
C PRO A 380 -15.91 -15.20 -41.20
N ARG A 381 -17.07 -15.83 -40.95
CA ARG A 381 -18.10 -15.25 -40.07
C ARG A 381 -17.69 -15.32 -38.61
N THR A 382 -17.13 -16.45 -38.17
CA THR A 382 -16.57 -16.59 -36.81
C THR A 382 -15.48 -15.55 -36.56
N ARG A 383 -14.59 -15.33 -37.53
CA ARG A 383 -13.57 -14.27 -37.45
C ARG A 383 -14.17 -12.87 -37.40
N ALA A 384 -15.17 -12.59 -38.22
CA ALA A 384 -15.85 -11.29 -38.21
C ALA A 384 -16.55 -11.03 -36.86
N TRP A 385 -17.19 -12.05 -36.28
CA TRP A 385 -17.79 -11.99 -34.95
C TRP A 385 -16.75 -11.79 -33.83
N LEU A 386 -15.66 -12.56 -33.82
CA LEU A 386 -14.58 -12.36 -32.85
C LEU A 386 -13.91 -10.99 -33.01
N GLY A 387 -13.77 -10.53 -34.26
CA GLY A 387 -13.26 -9.21 -34.59
C GLY A 387 -14.14 -8.08 -34.04
N SER A 388 -15.47 -8.24 -34.04
CA SER A 388 -16.37 -7.25 -33.44
C SER A 388 -16.24 -7.19 -31.92
N ILE A 389 -16.01 -8.33 -31.25
CA ILE A 389 -15.70 -8.37 -29.81
C ILE A 389 -14.39 -7.63 -29.52
N PHE A 390 -13.35 -7.89 -30.30
CA PHE A 390 -12.04 -7.23 -30.14
C PHE A 390 -12.17 -5.71 -30.32
N ALA A 391 -12.81 -5.28 -31.41
CA ALA A 391 -13.05 -3.86 -31.68
C ALA A 391 -13.88 -3.20 -30.58
N GLY A 392 -14.96 -3.88 -30.13
CA GLY A 392 -15.78 -3.43 -29.03
C GLY A 392 -14.99 -3.25 -27.73
N THR A 393 -14.11 -4.20 -27.40
CA THR A 393 -13.25 -4.15 -26.21
C THR A 393 -12.33 -2.93 -26.24
N VAL A 394 -11.64 -2.71 -27.37
CA VAL A 394 -10.71 -1.56 -27.54
C VAL A 394 -11.46 -0.23 -27.49
N LEU A 395 -12.59 -0.12 -28.17
CA LEU A 395 -13.41 1.09 -28.16
C LEU A 395 -13.96 1.38 -26.76
N GLY A 396 -14.46 0.36 -26.07
CA GLY A 396 -14.98 0.47 -24.71
C GLY A 396 -13.91 0.92 -23.71
N ALA A 397 -12.72 0.33 -23.78
CA ALA A 397 -11.57 0.75 -22.97
C ALA A 397 -11.18 2.20 -23.26
N GLY A 398 -11.16 2.61 -24.53
CA GLY A 398 -10.89 3.98 -24.95
C GLY A 398 -11.91 5.00 -24.41
N ILE A 399 -13.21 4.65 -24.41
CA ILE A 399 -14.27 5.47 -23.82
C ILE A 399 -14.13 5.56 -22.30
N GLY A 400 -13.86 4.44 -21.62
CA GLY A 400 -13.59 4.40 -20.18
C GLY A 400 -12.40 5.29 -19.81
N TRP A 401 -11.31 5.20 -20.57
CA TRP A 401 -10.14 6.05 -20.39
C TRP A 401 -10.42 7.54 -20.63
N TRP A 402 -11.13 7.86 -21.72
CA TRP A 402 -11.43 9.24 -22.08
C TRP A 402 -12.40 9.91 -21.10
N SER A 403 -13.37 9.17 -20.58
CA SER A 403 -14.36 9.69 -19.61
C SER A 403 -13.73 9.98 -18.24
N THR A 404 -12.72 9.23 -17.84
CA THR A 404 -12.05 9.37 -16.54
C THR A 404 -10.96 10.44 -16.50
N ARG A 405 -10.46 10.93 -17.65
CA ARG A 405 -9.37 11.93 -17.72
C ARG A 405 -9.61 13.23 -16.93
N LYS A 406 -10.87 13.58 -16.67
CA LYS A 406 -11.25 14.81 -15.95
C LYS A 406 -11.43 14.58 -14.43
N ALA A 407 -11.55 13.33 -13.98
CA ALA A 407 -11.77 12.99 -12.58
C ALA A 407 -10.52 13.15 -11.71
N ASP A 408 -9.34 13.25 -12.34
CA ASP A 408 -8.08 13.36 -11.64
C ASP A 408 -7.88 14.73 -10.96
N GLY A 409 -8.65 15.75 -11.34
CA GLY A 409 -8.49 17.13 -10.86
C GLY A 409 -9.23 17.52 -9.57
N GLY A 410 -10.04 16.66 -8.93
CA GLY A 410 -10.88 17.14 -7.82
C GLY A 410 -11.45 16.15 -6.80
N ALA A 411 -11.17 14.85 -6.88
CA ALA A 411 -11.79 13.88 -5.97
C ALA A 411 -10.89 13.53 -4.76
N SER A 412 -11.41 13.83 -3.55
CA SER A 412 -10.94 13.29 -2.26
C SER A 412 -10.82 11.76 -2.31
N ARG A 413 -9.77 11.23 -1.66
CA ARG A 413 -9.49 9.80 -1.49
C ARG A 413 -10.70 9.06 -0.89
N ALA A 414 -11.54 8.47 -1.74
CA ALA A 414 -12.51 7.49 -1.31
C ALA A 414 -11.81 6.13 -1.27
N SER A 415 -11.57 5.60 -0.06
CA SER A 415 -11.09 4.22 0.12
C SER A 415 -12.24 3.26 -0.21
N LEU A 416 -12.18 2.58 -1.35
CA LEU A 416 -13.12 1.51 -1.64
C LEU A 416 -12.71 0.26 -0.84
N PRO A 417 -13.65 -0.43 -0.17
CA PRO A 417 -13.36 -1.69 0.48
C PRO A 417 -12.94 -2.72 -0.58
N ALA A 418 -11.86 -3.45 -0.30
CA ALA A 418 -11.36 -4.53 -1.16
C ALA A 418 -12.44 -5.62 -1.30
N LEU A 419 -13.07 -5.70 -2.47
CA LEU A 419 -13.92 -6.85 -2.81
C LEU A 419 -13.00 -8.02 -3.19
N PRO A 420 -13.24 -9.24 -2.67
CA PRO A 420 -12.48 -10.41 -3.08
C PRO A 420 -12.80 -10.73 -4.54
N TYR A 421 -11.80 -10.67 -5.42
CA TYR A 421 -11.91 -11.17 -6.78
C TYR A 421 -12.06 -12.70 -6.77
N ALA A 422 -13.07 -13.21 -7.46
CA ALA A 422 -13.22 -14.64 -7.69
C ALA A 422 -12.23 -15.08 -8.77
N PHE A 423 -11.28 -15.95 -8.43
CA PHE A 423 -10.45 -16.63 -9.41
C PHE A 423 -11.26 -17.74 -10.09
N ALA A 424 -11.37 -17.70 -11.42
CA ALA A 424 -11.90 -18.81 -12.19
C ALA A 424 -10.80 -19.85 -12.40
N THR A 425 -10.86 -20.99 -11.70
CA THR A 425 -10.04 -22.16 -12.01
C THR A 425 -10.72 -22.95 -13.13
N PRO A 426 -10.09 -23.16 -14.29
CA PRO A 426 -10.66 -24.00 -15.33
C PRO A 426 -10.52 -25.48 -14.94
N GLU A 427 -11.52 -26.05 -14.27
CA GLU A 427 -11.70 -27.51 -14.25
C GLU A 427 -12.47 -27.95 -15.48
N ALA A 428 -11.74 -28.46 -16.48
CA ALA A 428 -12.33 -29.14 -17.62
C ALA A 428 -12.76 -30.56 -17.20
N HIS A 429 -13.98 -30.68 -16.66
CA HIS A 429 -14.72 -31.95 -16.67
C HIS A 429 -15.60 -31.98 -17.93
N GLY A 430 -15.60 -33.11 -18.63
CA GLY A 430 -16.07 -33.25 -20.02
C GLY A 430 -17.40 -32.55 -20.36
N THR A 431 -17.41 -31.92 -21.54
CA THR A 431 -18.57 -31.44 -22.34
C THR A 431 -19.72 -30.68 -21.66
N ARG A 432 -19.65 -30.34 -20.37
CA ARG A 432 -20.69 -29.55 -19.69
C ARG A 432 -20.05 -28.54 -18.75
N MET A 433 -20.08 -27.26 -19.13
CA MET A 433 -19.80 -26.17 -18.21
C MET A 433 -21.05 -25.96 -17.34
N GLU A 434 -21.01 -26.44 -16.10
CA GLU A 434 -21.92 -25.96 -15.05
C GLU A 434 -21.17 -24.95 -14.19
N ALA A 435 -21.59 -23.68 -14.26
CA ALA A 435 -21.09 -22.64 -13.35
C ALA A 435 -21.71 -22.86 -11.96
N GLY A 436 -21.11 -23.75 -11.16
CA GLY A 436 -21.51 -23.98 -9.78
C GLY A 436 -20.93 -22.91 -8.85
N VAL A 437 -21.77 -21.96 -8.40
CA VAL A 437 -21.45 -21.10 -7.26
C VAL A 437 -21.65 -21.93 -5.99
N PHE A 438 -20.57 -22.47 -5.43
CA PHE A 438 -20.61 -23.11 -4.11
C PHE A 438 -20.52 -22.04 -3.01
N GLY A 439 -21.69 -21.58 -2.56
CA GLY A 439 -21.86 -20.95 -1.25
C GLY A 439 -22.78 -21.83 -0.40
N ARG A 440 -22.25 -22.41 0.69
CA ARG A 440 -23.09 -22.88 1.80
C ARG A 440 -23.19 -21.72 2.79
N PHE A 441 -24.42 -21.33 3.13
CA PHE A 441 -24.72 -20.50 4.28
C PHE A 441 -24.41 -21.24 5.58
#